data_AF-A0A7V0Z989-F1
#
_entry.id   AF-A0A7V0Z989-F1
#
_cell.length_a   1.000
_cell.length_b   1.000
_cell.length_c   1.000
_cell.angle_alpha   90.00
_cell.angle_beta   90.00
_cell.angle_gamma   90.00
#
_symmetry.space_group_name_H-M   'P 1'
#
loop_
_entity.id
_entity.type
_entity.pdbx_description
1 polymer ?
#
loop_
_entity_poly.entity_id
_entity_poly.type
_entity_poly.pdbx_seq_one_letter_code
_entity_poly.pdbx_strand_id
1 'polypeptide(L)'
;MWGMFVYLPGPVAAGGTPPPVEANNPADAENHAPVPRIGRIASTPGERLMEKPHPPASQRTEILSVDDHAPFLRAPEKIRSVFLVTTAAASLPLGAGIIIFGWRAAMVAFVSIVSCVLIERLYFRVTHSPALLGRTHAYLTGVLLALTLPAFTPWYVVVLASVFAILIGKAVFGGVGHFLWQPALVGRFAVAVITPVLVSQSVLRPNLWPVLSQENIFLGDVKNVRADKDYRGWRGRPAPREADGFALPHPSATLGKLTRGGTPPGYSALASVREEIPNRKPTALTRMPPISDLLLGTRPGGIGETCAVVIIAAGLYLVYRNYVKWQLPFAFLASAAIVAAVAPVRLAGPNNTIEWVWIPLLSEGLDVGFTYVNYQLLSGAMLLAAFFLATEMTSCPVTTGGQVIFGVGCGVVAMLLKLYLNTPIPAYLAVLGMNTFTPTIDAIWRPRVFGQKRLRWLSKFSR
;
A
#
# COMPACT_ATOMS: atom_id res chain seq x y z
N MET A 1 -29.69 -7.43 -15.76
CA MET A 1 -28.98 -8.63 -16.25
C MET A 1 -27.59 -8.58 -15.62
N TRP A 2 -27.05 -9.72 -15.16
CA TRP A 2 -26.04 -9.95 -14.10
C TRP A 2 -26.68 -10.34 -12.76
N GLY A 3 -26.96 -11.65 -12.65
CA GLY A 3 -27.47 -12.32 -11.46
C GLY A 3 -26.33 -12.77 -10.54
N MET A 4 -26.50 -12.46 -9.26
CA MET A 4 -25.63 -12.77 -8.14
C MET A 4 -26.10 -14.10 -7.52
N PHE A 5 -25.27 -15.13 -7.50
CA PHE A 5 -25.53 -16.34 -6.70
C PHE A 5 -24.72 -16.26 -5.40
N VAL A 6 -25.43 -15.98 -4.30
CA VAL A 6 -24.95 -16.04 -2.92
C VAL A 6 -25.47 -17.35 -2.33
N TYR A 7 -24.57 -18.22 -1.89
CA TYR A 7 -24.93 -19.44 -1.13
C TYR A 7 -25.03 -19.08 0.35
N LEU A 8 -26.24 -19.16 0.91
CA LEU A 8 -26.52 -19.10 2.35
C LEU A 8 -26.62 -20.53 2.91
N PRO A 9 -26.05 -20.86 4.08
CA PRO A 9 -26.27 -22.13 4.74
C PRO A 9 -27.59 -22.12 5.54
N GLY A 10 -28.43 -23.14 5.33
CA GLY A 10 -29.65 -23.38 6.10
C GLY A 10 -29.40 -24.22 7.38
N PRO A 11 -30.33 -24.17 8.37
CA PRO A 11 -30.07 -24.62 9.73
C PRO A 11 -30.36 -26.12 9.96
N VAL A 12 -29.73 -26.65 11.02
CA VAL A 12 -29.90 -28.00 11.56
C VAL A 12 -31.15 -28.06 12.45
N ALA A 13 -31.99 -29.08 12.27
CA ALA A 13 -32.97 -29.55 13.27
C ALA A 13 -33.14 -31.07 13.19
N ALA A 14 -33.36 -31.67 14.36
CA ALA A 14 -33.24 -33.09 14.69
C ALA A 14 -34.53 -33.92 14.52
N GLY A 15 -34.37 -35.26 14.48
CA GLY A 15 -35.37 -36.23 14.93
C GLY A 15 -36.07 -37.04 13.83
N GLY A 16 -35.96 -38.38 13.90
CA GLY A 16 -36.80 -39.30 13.10
C GLY A 16 -36.13 -40.65 12.82
N THR A 17 -36.60 -41.69 13.50
CA THR A 17 -36.23 -43.12 13.40
C THR A 17 -36.40 -43.75 12.01
N PRO A 18 -35.60 -44.75 11.61
CA PRO A 18 -35.87 -45.53 10.39
C PRO A 18 -36.83 -46.71 10.66
N PRO A 19 -37.76 -47.05 9.74
CA PRO A 19 -38.51 -48.31 9.76
C PRO A 19 -37.74 -49.43 9.01
N PRO A 20 -38.17 -50.70 9.14
CA PRO A 20 -37.27 -51.85 9.23
C PRO A 20 -36.98 -52.57 7.90
N VAL A 21 -35.96 -53.43 7.97
CA VAL A 21 -35.59 -54.44 6.98
C VAL A 21 -36.62 -55.57 7.01
N GLU A 22 -37.16 -55.95 5.86
CA GLU A 22 -37.96 -57.16 5.67
C GLU A 22 -37.39 -58.00 4.53
N ALA A 23 -37.36 -59.32 4.75
CA ALA A 23 -36.51 -60.29 4.08
C ALA A 23 -37.29 -61.17 3.09
N ASN A 24 -36.54 -61.72 2.12
CA ASN A 24 -36.76 -62.98 1.38
C ASN A 24 -38.00 -63.05 0.46
N ASN A 25 -38.04 -63.75 -0.68
CA ASN A 25 -37.09 -64.42 -1.58
C ASN A 25 -37.95 -64.83 -2.82
N PRO A 26 -37.62 -65.85 -3.64
CA PRO A 26 -37.35 -65.75 -5.08
C PRO A 26 -38.46 -66.32 -5.98
N ALA A 27 -38.84 -65.61 -7.03
CA ALA A 27 -39.38 -66.20 -8.26
C ALA A 27 -39.50 -65.07 -9.29
N ASP A 28 -38.85 -65.27 -10.43
CA ASP A 28 -39.16 -64.75 -11.77
C ASP A 28 -37.85 -64.48 -12.53
N ALA A 29 -37.24 -65.61 -12.91
CA ALA A 29 -36.53 -65.75 -14.18
C ALA A 29 -37.53 -65.47 -15.32
N GLU A 30 -37.22 -64.96 -16.51
CA GLU A 30 -36.12 -65.24 -17.43
C GLU A 30 -36.00 -64.06 -18.42
N ASN A 31 -34.77 -63.63 -18.74
CA ASN A 31 -34.31 -63.37 -20.12
C ASN A 31 -32.86 -62.87 -20.08
N HIS A 32 -31.92 -63.82 -20.14
CA HIS A 32 -30.50 -63.57 -20.35
C HIS A 32 -29.93 -64.62 -21.31
N ALA A 33 -29.32 -64.15 -22.42
CA ALA A 33 -28.09 -64.67 -23.04
C ALA A 33 -27.65 -63.70 -24.19
N PRO A 34 -26.44 -63.80 -24.76
CA PRO A 34 -25.17 -63.33 -24.16
C PRO A 34 -24.19 -62.71 -25.20
N VAL A 35 -23.21 -61.87 -24.82
CA VAL A 35 -21.97 -61.64 -25.65
C VAL A 35 -20.75 -61.33 -24.75
N PRO A 36 -19.53 -61.83 -25.07
CA PRO A 36 -18.52 -62.25 -24.09
C PRO A 36 -17.28 -61.35 -23.96
N ARG A 37 -16.53 -61.56 -22.86
CA ARG A 37 -15.16 -61.07 -22.61
C ARG A 37 -14.13 -61.88 -23.40
N ILE A 38 -13.17 -61.20 -24.04
CA ILE A 38 -11.97 -61.80 -24.65
C ILE A 38 -10.78 -61.70 -23.68
N GLY A 39 -10.08 -62.83 -23.49
CA GLY A 39 -8.88 -63.07 -22.67
C GLY A 39 -7.55 -62.60 -23.30
N ARG A 40 -6.47 -62.35 -22.55
CA ARG A 40 -5.40 -63.23 -21.96
C ARG A 40 -4.39 -63.85 -22.95
N ILE A 41 -3.10 -63.90 -22.51
CA ILE A 41 -1.92 -64.75 -22.86
C ILE A 41 -0.69 -63.86 -23.17
N ALA A 42 0.55 -64.04 -22.65
CA ALA A 42 1.27 -65.23 -22.20
C ALA A 42 2.21 -65.01 -20.98
N SER A 43 2.44 -66.09 -20.25
CA SER A 43 3.48 -66.33 -19.24
C SER A 43 4.68 -67.07 -19.86
N THR A 44 5.90 -66.77 -19.41
CA THR A 44 7.06 -67.70 -19.46
C THR A 44 7.40 -68.19 -18.04
N PRO A 45 7.74 -69.48 -17.86
CA PRO A 45 7.88 -70.10 -16.54
C PRO A 45 9.34 -70.22 -16.08
N GLY A 46 9.54 -70.14 -14.76
CA GLY A 46 10.71 -70.69 -14.09
C GLY A 46 11.47 -69.70 -13.22
N GLU A 47 11.10 -69.61 -11.94
CA GLU A 47 12.06 -69.72 -10.83
C GLU A 47 11.30 -69.77 -9.50
N ARG A 48 11.53 -70.85 -8.74
CA ARG A 48 11.03 -71.04 -7.39
C ARG A 48 11.66 -69.97 -6.49
N LEU A 49 10.83 -69.20 -5.78
CA LEU A 49 11.30 -68.43 -4.63
C LEU A 49 10.52 -68.86 -3.39
N MET A 50 11.28 -69.43 -2.47
CA MET A 50 10.88 -69.92 -1.17
C MET A 50 9.99 -68.93 -0.42
N GLU A 51 8.89 -69.43 0.12
CA GLU A 51 8.12 -68.76 1.16
C GLU A 51 9.04 -68.53 2.38
N LYS A 52 9.43 -67.28 2.62
CA LYS A 52 10.18 -66.90 3.82
C LYS A 52 9.21 -66.84 5.00
N PRO A 53 9.50 -67.51 6.13
CA PRO A 53 8.63 -67.45 7.30
C PRO A 53 8.68 -66.06 7.93
N HIS A 54 7.52 -65.58 8.40
CA HIS A 54 7.40 -64.38 9.21
C HIS A 54 8.27 -64.48 10.48
N PRO A 55 9.09 -63.47 10.81
CA PRO A 55 9.73 -63.41 12.12
C PRO A 55 8.71 -63.03 13.21
N PRO A 56 8.88 -63.52 14.45
CA PRO A 56 7.91 -63.38 15.51
C PRO A 56 7.75 -61.94 16.00
N ALA A 57 6.53 -61.62 16.44
CA ALA A 57 6.13 -60.35 17.00
C ALA A 57 6.76 -60.12 18.40
N SER A 58 8.03 -59.77 18.44
CA SER A 58 8.67 -59.24 19.66
C SER A 58 9.78 -58.26 19.27
N GLN A 59 9.66 -57.02 19.76
CA GLN A 59 10.53 -55.85 19.52
C GLN A 59 10.23 -55.04 18.25
N ARG A 60 9.04 -54.43 18.19
CA ARG A 60 8.94 -53.07 17.64
C ARG A 60 9.09 -52.09 18.79
N THR A 61 10.33 -51.82 19.18
CA THR A 61 10.63 -50.52 19.78
C THR A 61 10.37 -49.52 18.66
N GLU A 62 9.30 -48.74 18.75
CA GLU A 62 9.12 -47.54 17.93
C GLU A 62 10.30 -46.63 18.26
N ILE A 63 11.42 -46.84 17.56
CA ILE A 63 12.41 -45.80 17.35
C ILE A 63 11.61 -44.76 16.58
N LEU A 64 11.23 -43.69 17.27
CA LEU A 64 10.72 -42.47 16.68
C LEU A 64 11.68 -42.15 15.53
N SER A 65 11.29 -42.45 14.29
CA SER A 65 12.08 -42.12 13.12
C SER A 65 12.01 -40.60 13.01
N VAL A 66 12.89 -39.93 13.76
CA VAL A 66 13.22 -38.54 13.54
C VAL A 66 13.65 -38.49 12.10
N ASP A 67 12.79 -37.96 11.22
CA ASP A 67 13.08 -37.82 9.80
C ASP A 67 14.51 -37.29 9.65
N ASP A 68 15.37 -38.04 8.94
CA ASP A 68 16.80 -37.76 8.73
C ASP A 68 17.08 -36.45 7.94
N HIS A 69 16.07 -35.60 7.79
CA HIS A 69 16.24 -34.26 7.29
C HIS A 69 16.93 -33.43 8.36
N ALA A 70 18.26 -33.28 8.22
CA ALA A 70 19.04 -32.36 9.02
C ALA A 70 18.31 -31.00 9.07
N PRO A 71 17.73 -30.60 10.22
CA PRO A 71 17.06 -29.32 10.31
C PRO A 71 18.09 -28.24 9.99
N PHE A 72 17.69 -27.19 9.27
CA PHE A 72 18.59 -26.09 8.93
C PHE A 72 19.12 -25.45 10.23
N LEU A 73 20.33 -25.83 10.67
CA LEU A 73 20.85 -25.54 12.01
C LEU A 73 21.10 -24.05 12.24
N ARG A 74 21.34 -23.28 11.17
CA ARG A 74 21.49 -21.82 11.20
C ARG A 74 20.89 -21.19 9.95
N ALA A 75 19.77 -20.49 10.13
CA ALA A 75 19.39 -19.43 9.20
C ALA A 75 20.27 -18.20 9.49
N PRO A 76 20.87 -17.55 8.47
CA PRO A 76 21.78 -16.43 8.66
C PRO A 76 21.12 -15.21 9.31
N GLU A 77 19.80 -15.02 9.13
CA GLU A 77 19.06 -13.92 9.73
C GLU A 77 17.66 -14.36 10.22
N LYS A 78 17.18 -13.70 11.28
CA LYS A 78 15.86 -13.94 11.86
C LYS A 78 14.86 -12.92 11.28
N ILE A 79 13.63 -13.32 10.99
CA ILE A 79 12.57 -12.39 10.50
C ILE A 79 12.43 -11.13 11.38
N ARG A 80 12.61 -11.27 12.70
CA ARG A 80 12.62 -10.15 13.66
C ARG A 80 13.67 -9.07 13.33
N SER A 81 14.85 -9.43 12.83
CA SER A 81 15.88 -8.44 12.48
C SER A 81 15.44 -7.59 11.30
N VAL A 82 14.79 -8.19 10.29
CA VAL A 82 14.30 -7.44 9.13
C VAL A 82 13.25 -6.40 9.54
N PHE A 83 12.26 -6.80 10.35
CA PHE A 83 11.25 -5.86 10.86
C PHE A 83 11.86 -4.74 11.72
N LEU A 84 12.87 -5.07 12.54
CA LEU A 84 13.54 -4.07 13.38
C LEU A 84 14.31 -3.06 12.53
N VAL A 85 15.05 -3.51 11.51
CA VAL A 85 15.77 -2.61 10.60
C VAL A 85 14.80 -1.75 9.78
N THR A 86 13.71 -2.32 9.27
CA THR A 86 12.67 -1.55 8.57
C THR A 86 12.04 -0.50 9.49
N THR A 87 11.79 -0.85 10.75
CA THR A 87 11.26 0.11 11.75
C THR A 87 12.27 1.21 12.06
N ALA A 88 13.55 0.86 12.23
CA ALA A 88 14.61 1.83 12.45
C ALA A 88 14.74 2.81 11.27
N ALA A 89 14.69 2.30 10.03
CA ALA A 89 14.67 3.12 8.83
C ALA A 89 13.42 4.01 8.76
N ALA A 90 12.23 3.48 9.07
CA ALA A 90 10.98 4.24 9.09
C ALA A 90 10.93 5.28 10.24
N SER A 91 11.73 5.09 11.30
CA SER A 91 11.85 6.04 12.39
C SER A 91 12.59 7.32 11.97
N LEU A 92 13.39 7.28 10.90
CA LEU A 92 14.07 8.47 10.35
C LEU A 92 13.07 9.51 9.81
N PRO A 93 12.17 9.20 8.85
CA PRO A 93 11.16 10.15 8.40
C PRO A 93 10.17 10.50 9.52
N LEU A 94 9.92 9.59 10.47
CA LEU A 94 9.10 9.90 11.65
C LEU A 94 9.77 10.98 12.52
N GLY A 95 11.07 10.86 12.77
CA GLY A 95 11.87 11.84 13.49
C GLY A 95 11.90 13.20 12.79
N ALA A 96 12.08 13.22 11.47
CA ALA A 96 11.97 14.45 10.68
C ALA A 96 10.58 15.10 10.83
N GLY A 97 9.51 14.30 10.75
CA GLY A 97 8.14 14.77 10.99
C GLY A 97 7.94 15.32 12.41
N ILE A 98 8.51 14.70 13.44
CA ILE A 98 8.46 15.22 14.82
C ILE A 98 9.21 16.54 14.95
N ILE A 99 10.35 16.72 14.29
CA ILE A 99 11.10 17.98 14.30
C ILE A 99 10.29 19.10 13.64
N ILE A 100 9.61 18.80 12.53
CA ILE A 100 8.85 19.79 11.74
C ILE A 100 7.52 20.16 12.42
N PHE A 101 6.76 19.18 12.90
CA PHE A 101 5.41 19.38 13.46
C PHE A 101 5.38 19.45 15.00
N GLY A 102 6.52 19.19 15.65
CA GLY A 102 6.67 19.21 17.10
C GLY A 102 5.94 18.07 17.83
N TRP A 103 5.56 18.36 19.08
CA TRP A 103 4.98 17.40 20.02
C TRP A 103 3.72 16.69 19.51
N ARG A 104 2.89 17.34 18.68
CA ARG A 104 1.64 16.73 18.18
C ARG A 104 1.91 15.52 17.28
N ALA A 105 2.91 15.58 16.41
CA ALA A 105 3.33 14.43 15.62
C ALA A 105 3.83 13.29 16.50
N ALA A 106 4.56 13.61 17.58
CA ALA A 106 4.99 12.61 18.56
C ALA A 106 3.79 11.95 19.27
N MET A 107 2.74 12.71 19.62
CA MET A 107 1.51 12.15 20.18
C MET A 107 0.78 11.22 19.20
N VAL A 108 0.62 11.61 17.93
CA VAL A 108 0.00 10.77 16.90
C VAL A 108 0.78 9.46 16.73
N ALA A 109 2.11 9.54 16.64
CA ALA A 109 2.98 8.37 16.55
C ALA A 109 2.84 7.46 17.78
N PHE A 110 2.90 8.04 18.99
CA PHE A 110 2.77 7.30 20.23
C PHE A 110 1.42 6.58 20.33
N VAL A 111 0.32 7.30 20.11
CA VAL A 111 -1.03 6.73 20.14
C VAL A 111 -1.18 5.63 19.10
N SER A 112 -0.65 5.80 17.89
CA SER A 112 -0.74 4.80 16.82
C SER A 112 0.00 3.50 17.18
N ILE A 113 1.25 3.60 17.65
CA ILE A 113 2.07 2.45 18.04
C ILE A 113 1.43 1.70 19.21
N VAL A 114 1.05 2.43 20.27
CA VAL A 114 0.44 1.84 21.46
C VAL A 114 -0.89 1.19 21.10
N SER A 115 -1.74 1.85 20.31
CA SER A 115 -3.04 1.29 19.89
C SER A 115 -2.87 0.02 19.06
N CYS A 116 -2.00 0.02 18.05
CA CYS A 116 -1.75 -1.17 17.23
C CYS A 116 -1.26 -2.36 18.08
N VAL A 117 -0.33 -2.13 19.01
CA VAL A 117 0.19 -3.19 19.89
C VAL A 117 -0.88 -3.68 20.86
N LEU A 118 -1.69 -2.79 21.45
CA LEU A 118 -2.76 -3.17 22.38
C LEU A 118 -3.87 -3.96 21.68
N ILE A 119 -4.31 -3.51 20.51
CA ILE A 119 -5.36 -4.17 19.72
C ILE A 119 -4.91 -5.56 19.28
N GLU A 120 -3.66 -5.70 18.82
CA GLU A 120 -3.12 -7.01 18.44
C GLU A 120 -3.01 -7.94 19.66
N ARG A 121 -2.54 -7.44 20.80
CA ARG A 121 -2.52 -8.22 22.05
C ARG A 121 -3.91 -8.65 22.50
N LEU A 122 -4.90 -7.76 22.39
CA LEU A 122 -6.29 -8.05 22.73
C LEU A 122 -6.86 -9.12 21.80
N TYR A 123 -6.62 -8.99 20.49
CA TYR A 123 -7.03 -9.97 19.50
C TYR A 123 -6.49 -11.37 19.83
N PHE A 124 -5.20 -11.49 20.18
CA PHE A 124 -4.62 -12.78 20.57
C PHE A 124 -5.15 -13.33 21.89
N ARG A 125 -5.44 -12.45 22.86
CA ARG A 125 -6.10 -12.87 24.10
C ARG A 125 -7.48 -13.46 23.83
N VAL A 126 -8.24 -12.90 22.89
CA VAL A 126 -9.59 -13.40 22.56
C VAL A 126 -9.52 -14.68 21.71
N THR A 127 -8.59 -14.76 20.75
CA THR A 127 -8.50 -15.89 19.81
C THR A 127 -7.69 -17.09 20.31
N HIS A 128 -7.06 -16.98 21.48
CA HIS A 128 -6.29 -18.05 22.13
C HIS A 128 -5.30 -18.76 21.19
N SER A 129 -4.69 -18.04 20.25
CA SER A 129 -3.77 -18.62 19.25
C SER A 129 -2.31 -18.57 19.74
N PRO A 130 -1.72 -19.68 20.24
CA PRO A 130 -0.40 -19.69 20.88
C PRO A 130 0.77 -19.53 19.91
N ALA A 131 0.58 -19.86 18.62
CA ALA A 131 1.66 -19.94 17.63
C ALA A 131 2.31 -18.58 17.24
N LEU A 132 1.71 -17.45 17.65
CA LEU A 132 2.12 -16.10 17.24
C LEU A 132 2.76 -15.27 18.37
N LEU A 133 2.70 -15.74 19.62
CA LEU A 133 3.29 -15.07 20.78
C LEU A 133 4.82 -15.00 20.64
N GLY A 134 5.32 -13.83 20.23
CA GLY A 134 6.74 -13.56 20.02
C GLY A 134 7.14 -13.26 18.58
N ARG A 135 6.26 -13.37 17.57
CA ARG A 135 6.61 -12.97 16.18
C ARG A 135 5.89 -11.71 15.71
N THR A 136 5.32 -10.97 16.64
CA THR A 136 4.48 -9.80 16.37
C THR A 136 5.28 -8.57 15.97
N HIS A 137 4.81 -7.89 14.93
CA HIS A 137 5.38 -6.64 14.39
C HIS A 137 4.32 -5.53 14.30
N ALA A 138 3.27 -5.56 15.13
CA ALA A 138 2.27 -4.48 15.16
C ALA A 138 2.87 -3.10 15.48
N TYR A 139 4.02 -3.04 16.15
CA TYR A 139 4.74 -1.79 16.35
C TYR A 139 5.18 -1.16 15.02
N LEU A 140 5.66 -1.96 14.06
CA LEU A 140 5.99 -1.50 12.71
C LEU A 140 4.74 -1.01 11.99
N THR A 141 3.63 -1.75 12.09
CA THR A 141 2.33 -1.33 11.53
C THR A 141 1.89 0.03 12.10
N GLY A 142 2.08 0.25 13.41
CA GLY A 142 1.79 1.54 14.06
C GLY A 142 2.72 2.67 13.59
N VAL A 143 4.02 2.41 13.42
CA VAL A 143 4.96 3.40 12.85
C VAL A 143 4.57 3.78 11.42
N LEU A 144 4.32 2.78 10.55
CA LEU A 144 3.92 3.02 9.17
C LEU A 144 2.57 3.76 9.09
N LEU A 145 1.60 3.38 9.94
CA LEU A 145 0.32 4.05 10.01
C LEU A 145 0.48 5.52 10.43
N ALA A 146 1.26 5.79 11.48
CA ALA A 146 1.56 7.16 11.93
C ALA A 146 2.17 8.02 10.83
N LEU A 147 3.12 7.48 10.05
CA LEU A 147 3.75 8.17 8.92
C LEU A 147 2.73 8.59 7.85
N THR A 148 1.64 7.84 7.67
CA THR A 148 0.59 8.16 6.69
C THR A 148 -0.45 9.17 7.17
N LEU A 149 -0.47 9.49 8.47
CA LEU A 149 -1.46 10.38 9.07
C LEU A 149 -0.92 11.82 9.18
N PRO A 150 -1.78 12.84 9.03
CA PRO A 150 -1.43 14.21 9.35
C PRO A 150 -1.05 14.39 10.84
N ALA A 151 -0.14 15.32 11.12
CA ALA A 151 0.32 15.60 12.50
C ALA A 151 -0.77 16.14 13.44
N PHE A 152 -1.83 16.74 12.88
CA PHE A 152 -2.95 17.32 13.62
C PHE A 152 -4.16 16.36 13.73
N THR A 153 -3.95 15.07 13.48
CA THR A 153 -5.01 14.07 13.56
C THR A 153 -5.47 13.88 15.01
N PRO A 154 -6.79 13.96 15.32
CA PRO A 154 -7.29 13.68 16.65
C PRO A 154 -7.00 12.25 17.11
N TRP A 155 -6.72 12.06 18.39
CA TRP A 155 -6.33 10.76 18.97
C TRP A 155 -7.33 9.63 18.66
N TYR A 156 -8.64 9.90 18.67
CA TYR A 156 -9.67 8.90 18.40
C TYR A 156 -9.67 8.41 16.94
N VAL A 157 -9.30 9.29 15.99
CA VAL A 157 -9.13 8.91 14.58
C VAL A 157 -7.95 7.98 14.42
N VAL A 158 -6.86 8.22 15.15
CA VAL A 158 -5.68 7.34 15.16
C VAL A 158 -6.04 5.96 15.70
N VAL A 159 -6.77 5.89 16.82
CA VAL A 159 -7.24 4.62 17.41
C VAL A 159 -8.14 3.87 16.42
N LEU A 160 -9.09 4.56 15.79
CA LEU A 160 -9.97 3.96 14.79
C LEU A 160 -9.15 3.38 13.62
N ALA A 161 -8.18 4.12 13.09
CA ALA A 161 -7.29 3.62 12.04
C ALA A 161 -6.53 2.36 12.49
N SER A 162 -6.02 2.34 13.73
CA SER A 162 -5.32 1.19 14.29
C SER A 162 -6.22 -0.06 14.42
N VAL A 163 -7.51 0.12 14.74
CA VAL A 163 -8.48 -0.99 14.77
C VAL A 163 -8.66 -1.60 13.39
N PHE A 164 -8.90 -0.77 12.37
CA PHE A 164 -9.04 -1.24 10.99
C PHE A 164 -7.75 -1.88 10.46
N ALA A 165 -6.59 -1.30 10.77
CA ALA A 165 -5.30 -1.83 10.36
C ALA A 165 -5.06 -3.23 10.93
N ILE A 166 -5.26 -3.43 12.24
CA ILE A 166 -4.97 -4.71 12.88
C ILE A 166 -6.07 -5.73 12.62
N LEU A 167 -7.35 -5.40 12.82
CA LEU A 167 -8.42 -6.38 12.71
C LEU A 167 -8.70 -6.73 11.24
N ILE A 168 -8.92 -5.74 10.38
CA ILE A 168 -9.27 -5.99 8.97
C ILE A 168 -8.01 -6.22 8.13
N GLY A 169 -7.01 -5.36 8.30
CA GLY A 169 -5.80 -5.43 7.49
C GLY A 169 -4.92 -6.64 7.79
N LYS A 170 -4.99 -7.22 8.99
CA LYS A 170 -4.08 -8.30 9.41
C LYS A 170 -4.78 -9.53 9.98
N ALA A 171 -5.72 -9.35 10.91
CA ALA A 171 -6.29 -10.47 11.67
C ALA A 171 -7.21 -11.35 10.82
N VAL A 172 -8.04 -10.76 9.95
CA VAL A 172 -8.94 -11.48 9.03
C VAL A 172 -8.19 -12.50 8.16
N PHE A 173 -6.93 -12.24 7.84
CA PHE A 173 -6.12 -13.10 6.97
C PHE A 173 -5.24 -14.10 7.73
N GLY A 174 -5.47 -14.31 9.04
CA GLY A 174 -4.73 -15.30 9.84
C GLY A 174 -3.41 -14.80 10.43
N GLY A 175 -3.13 -13.50 10.39
CA GLY A 175 -2.02 -12.89 11.12
C GLY A 175 -0.73 -12.66 10.30
N VAL A 176 0.43 -12.95 10.90
CA VAL A 176 1.75 -12.60 10.34
C VAL A 176 2.06 -13.44 9.09
N GLY A 177 2.20 -12.77 7.94
CA GLY A 177 2.70 -13.39 6.69
C GLY A 177 1.64 -13.76 5.65
N HIS A 178 0.35 -13.55 5.92
CA HIS A 178 -0.74 -13.94 5.02
C HIS A 178 -1.70 -12.81 4.63
N PHE A 179 -1.43 -11.56 5.04
CA PHE A 179 -2.29 -10.45 4.67
C PHE A 179 -2.10 -10.02 3.21
N LEU A 180 -3.22 -9.97 2.47
CA LEU A 180 -3.26 -9.55 1.07
C LEU A 180 -2.90 -8.06 0.92
N TRP A 181 -3.40 -7.23 1.83
CA TRP A 181 -3.19 -5.79 1.82
C TRP A 181 -2.29 -5.35 2.95
N GLN A 182 -1.44 -4.37 2.67
CA GLN A 182 -0.70 -3.64 3.68
C GLN A 182 -1.61 -3.13 4.82
N PRO A 183 -1.45 -3.59 6.07
CA PRO A 183 -2.37 -3.30 7.15
C PRO A 183 -2.46 -1.81 7.51
N ALA A 184 -1.31 -1.11 7.51
CA ALA A 184 -1.27 0.32 7.79
C ALA A 184 -2.09 1.14 6.77
N LEU A 185 -2.04 0.75 5.49
CA LEU A 185 -2.81 1.41 4.44
C LEU A 185 -4.31 1.13 4.53
N VAL A 186 -4.71 -0.06 4.96
CA VAL A 186 -6.12 -0.39 5.23
C VAL A 186 -6.67 0.53 6.31
N GLY A 187 -5.94 0.71 7.42
CA GLY A 187 -6.33 1.66 8.48
C GLY A 187 -6.41 3.10 7.98
N ARG A 188 -5.39 3.54 7.21
CA ARG A 188 -5.36 4.88 6.62
C ARG A 188 -6.50 5.14 5.64
N PHE A 189 -6.88 4.14 4.85
CA PHE A 189 -7.99 4.20 3.90
C PHE A 189 -9.34 4.26 4.62
N ALA A 190 -9.56 3.41 5.62
CA ALA A 190 -10.78 3.43 6.41
C ALA A 190 -11.04 4.83 7.00
N VAL A 191 -10.03 5.42 7.63
CA VAL A 191 -10.12 6.80 8.15
C VAL A 191 -10.28 7.84 7.05
N ALA A 192 -9.66 7.68 5.88
CA ALA A 192 -9.86 8.61 4.76
C ALA A 192 -11.32 8.66 4.29
N VAL A 193 -12.04 7.54 4.35
CA VAL A 193 -13.44 7.42 3.95
C VAL A 193 -14.38 7.85 5.07
N ILE A 194 -14.08 7.45 6.31
CA ILE A 194 -14.95 7.64 7.48
C ILE A 194 -14.84 9.08 8.04
N THR A 195 -13.63 9.64 8.15
CA THR A 195 -13.38 10.90 8.86
C THR A 195 -14.02 12.15 8.25
N PRO A 196 -14.14 12.31 6.92
CA PRO A 196 -14.89 13.45 6.35
C PRO A 196 -16.34 13.52 6.84
N VAL A 197 -16.93 12.39 7.24
CA VAL A 197 -18.28 12.31 7.81
C VAL A 197 -18.28 12.60 9.33
N LEU A 198 -17.18 12.31 10.03
CA LEU A 198 -17.09 12.38 11.49
C LEU A 198 -16.42 13.65 12.06
N VAL A 199 -15.63 14.40 11.28
CA VAL A 199 -14.81 15.50 11.80
C VAL A 199 -15.09 16.81 11.07
N SER A 200 -15.57 17.81 11.82
CA SER A 200 -15.70 19.18 11.33
C SER A 200 -14.33 19.79 11.06
N GLN A 201 -14.17 20.50 9.92
CA GLN A 201 -12.88 21.06 9.45
C GLN A 201 -12.21 22.04 10.44
N SER A 202 -12.92 22.48 11.48
CA SER A 202 -12.40 23.29 12.58
C SER A 202 -11.39 22.54 13.47
N VAL A 203 -11.51 21.22 13.62
CA VAL A 203 -10.61 20.41 14.47
C VAL A 203 -9.23 20.22 13.82
N LEU A 204 -9.16 20.26 12.49
CA LEU A 204 -7.92 20.14 11.71
C LEU A 204 -7.15 21.46 11.58
N ARG A 205 -7.70 22.58 12.07
CA ARG A 205 -7.05 23.89 12.10
C ARG A 205 -6.67 24.23 13.54
N PRO A 206 -5.46 23.87 13.99
CA PRO A 206 -5.03 24.34 15.28
C PRO A 206 -4.76 25.85 15.20
N ASN A 207 -5.63 26.62 15.84
CA ASN A 207 -5.12 27.83 16.48
C ASN A 207 -4.09 27.36 17.51
N LEU A 208 -2.91 27.99 17.51
CA LEU A 208 -1.82 27.92 18.51
C LEU A 208 -0.55 27.18 18.03
N TRP A 209 0.50 28.00 17.77
CA TRP A 209 1.97 27.81 17.82
C TRP A 209 2.78 27.43 16.56
N PRO A 210 3.84 28.21 16.22
CA PRO A 210 3.83 29.62 15.81
C PRO A 210 3.54 29.76 14.30
N VAL A 211 3.14 30.97 13.89
CA VAL A 211 2.88 31.32 12.48
C VAL A 211 4.19 31.37 11.72
N LEU A 212 4.47 30.34 10.93
CA LEU A 212 5.65 30.27 10.06
C LEU A 212 5.32 30.93 8.72
N SER A 213 6.18 31.85 8.26
CA SER A 213 5.96 32.59 7.01
C SER A 213 5.96 31.66 5.80
N GLN A 214 5.18 32.05 4.77
CA GLN A 214 4.84 31.25 3.59
C GLN A 214 6.03 30.71 2.77
N GLU A 215 7.25 31.19 3.01
CA GLU A 215 8.40 30.99 2.11
C GLU A 215 9.71 30.60 2.82
N ASN A 216 9.72 30.48 4.15
CA ASN A 216 10.92 30.09 4.91
C ASN A 216 10.55 29.57 6.31
N ILE A 217 10.16 28.30 6.41
CA ILE A 217 9.74 27.70 7.70
C ILE A 217 10.93 27.43 8.65
N PHE A 218 12.16 27.25 8.15
CA PHE A 218 13.34 27.06 9.02
C PHE A 218 14.14 28.34 9.27
N LEU A 219 14.30 29.20 8.26
CA LEU A 219 15.11 30.43 8.40
C LEU A 219 14.28 31.71 8.60
N GLY A 220 12.97 31.68 8.36
CA GLY A 220 12.11 32.85 8.37
C GLY A 220 12.49 33.87 7.28
N ASP A 221 11.52 34.37 6.51
CA ASP A 221 11.74 35.65 5.84
C ASP A 221 11.38 36.77 6.83
N VAL A 222 12.35 37.12 7.67
CA VAL A 222 12.24 38.23 8.63
C VAL A 222 12.05 39.57 7.89
N LYS A 223 12.35 39.63 6.58
CA LYS A 223 12.26 40.85 5.77
C LYS A 223 10.88 41.07 5.17
N ASN A 224 10.12 40.01 4.88
CA ASN A 224 8.72 40.08 4.40
C ASN A 224 7.71 39.55 5.42
N VAL A 225 7.87 39.91 6.69
CA VAL A 225 6.79 39.72 7.67
C VAL A 225 5.63 40.61 7.25
N ARG A 226 4.49 40.03 6.85
CA ARG A 226 3.23 40.77 6.75
C ARG A 226 2.89 41.29 8.15
N ALA A 227 3.29 42.53 8.43
CA ALA A 227 2.96 43.22 9.66
C ALA A 227 1.45 43.46 9.68
N ASP A 228 0.71 42.61 10.40
CA ASP A 228 -0.68 42.88 10.71
C ASP A 228 -0.72 44.00 11.76
N LYS A 229 -1.40 45.10 11.46
CA LYS A 229 -1.46 46.29 12.32
C LYS A 229 -2.19 46.02 13.65
N ASP A 230 -2.96 44.94 13.73
CA ASP A 230 -3.78 44.56 14.89
C ASP A 230 -3.20 43.39 15.70
N TYR A 231 -1.88 43.22 15.71
CA TYR A 231 -1.21 42.18 16.49
C TYR A 231 -1.32 42.44 18.00
N ARG A 232 -2.29 41.80 18.67
CA ARG A 232 -2.51 41.83 20.13
C ARG A 232 -2.02 40.57 20.88
N GLY A 233 -1.06 39.85 20.30
CA GLY A 233 -0.41 38.68 20.91
C GLY A 233 -0.86 37.32 20.39
N TRP A 234 -0.10 36.27 20.74
CA TRP A 234 -0.20 34.90 20.22
C TRP A 234 -1.39 34.06 20.74
N ARG A 235 -2.15 34.55 21.73
CA ARG A 235 -3.20 33.77 22.40
C ARG A 235 -4.58 34.10 21.84
N GLY A 236 -5.27 33.10 21.31
CA GLY A 236 -6.73 33.12 21.14
C GLY A 236 -7.25 33.73 19.84
N ARG A 237 -6.41 34.14 18.88
CA ARG A 237 -6.86 34.48 17.53
C ARG A 237 -6.30 33.51 16.48
N PRO A 238 -7.12 33.01 15.53
CA PRO A 238 -6.60 32.27 14.39
C PRO A 238 -5.63 33.13 13.60
N ALA A 239 -4.54 32.54 13.12
CA ALA A 239 -3.66 33.23 12.18
C ALA A 239 -4.50 33.72 10.97
N PRO A 240 -4.21 34.93 10.41
CA PRO A 240 -4.83 35.37 9.18
C PRO A 240 -4.73 34.27 8.12
N ARG A 241 -5.78 34.12 7.29
CA ARG A 241 -5.76 33.14 6.19
C ARG A 241 -4.51 33.44 5.35
N GLU A 242 -3.73 32.40 5.04
CA GLU A 242 -2.45 32.46 4.31
C GLU A 242 -1.21 32.86 5.14
N ALA A 243 -1.35 33.30 6.39
CA ALA A 243 -0.18 33.63 7.23
C ALA A 243 0.53 32.38 7.79
N ASP A 244 -0.21 31.29 8.00
CA ASP A 244 0.30 30.01 8.50
C ASP A 244 0.68 29.09 7.34
N GLY A 245 1.98 28.82 7.17
CA GLY A 245 2.51 27.89 6.17
C GLY A 245 1.91 26.48 6.24
N PHE A 246 1.45 26.03 7.43
CA PHE A 246 0.78 24.74 7.57
C PHE A 246 -0.71 24.75 7.21
N ALA A 247 -1.31 25.93 7.06
CA ALA A 247 -2.69 26.09 6.59
C ALA A 247 -2.79 26.19 5.06
N LEU A 248 -1.65 26.27 4.35
CA LEU A 248 -1.61 26.32 2.89
C LEU A 248 -2.07 24.99 2.26
N PRO A 249 -2.76 25.03 1.11
CA PRO A 249 -3.07 23.82 0.37
C PRO A 249 -1.79 23.14 -0.10
N HIS A 250 -1.72 21.82 0.07
CA HIS A 250 -0.61 21.01 -0.39
C HIS A 250 -0.34 21.22 -1.89
N PRO A 251 0.92 21.31 -2.38
CA PRO A 251 1.20 21.62 -3.78
C PRO A 251 0.51 20.68 -4.78
N SER A 252 0.41 19.38 -4.45
CA SER A 252 -0.38 18.44 -5.25
C SER A 252 -1.88 18.76 -5.33
N ALA A 253 -2.48 19.36 -4.29
CA ALA A 253 -3.88 19.77 -4.31
C ALA A 253 -4.07 21.03 -5.16
N THR A 254 -3.08 21.92 -5.17
CA THR A 254 -3.01 23.09 -6.07
C THR A 254 -2.84 22.64 -7.53
N LEU A 255 -1.92 21.71 -7.77
CA LEU A 255 -1.64 21.12 -9.08
C LEU A 255 -2.79 20.27 -9.63
N GLY A 256 -3.48 19.52 -8.76
CA GLY A 256 -4.63 18.72 -9.17
C GLY A 256 -5.80 19.55 -9.72
N LYS A 257 -5.87 20.85 -9.40
CA LYS A 257 -6.88 21.76 -9.98
C LYS A 257 -6.67 22.01 -11.48
N LEU A 258 -5.46 21.74 -11.99
CA LEU A 258 -5.17 21.86 -13.41
C LEU A 258 -5.81 20.72 -14.24
N THR A 259 -6.14 19.59 -13.63
CA THR A 259 -6.62 18.39 -14.36
C THR A 259 -8.03 17.99 -13.98
N ARG A 260 -8.48 18.26 -12.75
CA ARG A 260 -9.80 17.85 -12.25
C ARG A 260 -10.94 18.66 -12.90
N GLY A 261 -12.00 17.97 -13.31
CA GLY A 261 -13.26 18.57 -13.77
C GLY A 261 -14.04 19.20 -12.61
N GLY A 262 -14.76 20.29 -12.85
CA GLY A 262 -15.66 20.91 -11.87
C GLY A 262 -15.31 22.34 -11.45
N THR A 263 -14.09 22.81 -11.67
CA THR A 263 -13.71 24.23 -11.53
C THR A 263 -13.10 24.76 -12.83
N PRO A 264 -13.38 26.01 -13.22
CA PRO A 264 -12.66 26.64 -14.33
C PRO A 264 -11.16 26.67 -14.00
N PRO A 265 -10.27 26.44 -14.99
CA PRO A 265 -8.83 26.41 -14.75
C PRO A 265 -8.38 27.71 -14.09
N GLY A 266 -7.78 27.60 -12.90
CA GLY A 266 -7.36 28.74 -12.09
C GLY A 266 -6.04 29.38 -12.54
N TYR A 267 -5.38 28.78 -13.53
CA TYR A 267 -4.05 29.13 -14.00
C TYR A 267 -4.00 29.19 -15.53
N SER A 268 -3.28 30.17 -16.07
CA SER A 268 -3.17 30.39 -17.52
C SER A 268 -1.98 29.69 -18.17
N ALA A 269 -0.90 29.46 -17.43
CA ALA A 269 0.30 28.78 -17.89
C ALA A 269 1.01 28.07 -16.73
N LEU A 270 1.95 27.17 -17.02
CA LEU A 270 2.80 26.52 -16.03
C LEU A 270 3.84 27.50 -15.46
N ALA A 271 4.66 28.13 -16.28
CA ALA A 271 5.68 29.11 -15.88
C ALA A 271 5.61 30.42 -16.68
N SER A 272 5.50 30.34 -18.00
CA SER A 272 5.59 31.52 -18.88
C SER A 272 4.31 31.68 -19.70
N VAL A 273 3.75 32.88 -19.70
CA VAL A 273 2.59 33.20 -20.53
C VAL A 273 3.09 33.60 -21.92
N ARG A 274 2.55 32.98 -22.98
CA ARG A 274 3.01 33.21 -24.36
C ARG A 274 2.59 34.57 -24.96
N GLU A 275 1.77 35.37 -24.29
CA GLU A 275 1.32 36.70 -24.74
C GLU A 275 0.75 37.51 -23.55
N GLU A 276 0.93 38.83 -23.52
CA GLU A 276 0.37 39.72 -22.49
C GLU A 276 -1.14 39.91 -22.67
N ILE A 277 -1.92 38.92 -22.22
CA ILE A 277 -3.38 38.94 -22.32
C ILE A 277 -3.99 39.80 -21.18
N PRO A 278 -4.95 40.71 -21.45
CA PRO A 278 -5.69 41.44 -20.41
C PRO A 278 -6.56 40.50 -19.55
N ASN A 279 -6.66 40.76 -18.23
CA ASN A 279 -7.34 39.93 -17.21
C ASN A 279 -6.72 38.53 -16.94
N ARG A 280 -5.39 38.46 -16.78
CA ARG A 280 -4.64 37.21 -16.59
C ARG A 280 -4.90 36.50 -15.26
N LYS A 281 -4.97 35.16 -15.31
CA LYS A 281 -4.85 34.30 -14.12
C LYS A 281 -3.37 34.04 -13.82
N PRO A 282 -2.99 33.77 -12.56
CA PRO A 282 -1.59 33.49 -12.21
C PRO A 282 -1.06 32.24 -12.93
N THR A 283 0.26 32.09 -13.03
CA THR A 283 0.88 30.85 -13.50
C THR A 283 0.95 29.82 -12.37
N ALA A 284 0.91 28.53 -12.72
CA ALA A 284 0.78 27.47 -11.72
C ALA A 284 2.04 27.35 -10.86
N LEU A 285 3.23 27.32 -11.48
CA LEU A 285 4.51 27.09 -10.79
C LEU A 285 4.95 28.30 -9.96
N THR A 286 4.55 29.53 -10.31
CA THR A 286 4.88 30.73 -9.51
C THR A 286 4.12 30.79 -8.19
N ARG A 287 3.07 29.99 -8.02
CA ARG A 287 2.32 29.85 -6.76
C ARG A 287 2.77 28.66 -5.93
N MET A 288 3.81 27.94 -6.37
CA MET A 288 4.35 26.81 -5.62
C MET A 288 5.44 27.27 -4.67
N PRO A 289 5.57 26.62 -3.50
CA PRO A 289 6.70 26.86 -2.61
C PRO A 289 8.00 26.42 -3.30
N PRO A 290 9.15 27.00 -2.92
CA PRO A 290 10.42 26.65 -3.51
C PRO A 290 10.73 25.15 -3.34
N ILE A 291 11.47 24.57 -4.29
CA ILE A 291 11.74 23.11 -4.29
C ILE A 291 12.53 22.67 -3.04
N SER A 292 13.33 23.56 -2.47
CA SER A 292 14.03 23.35 -1.20
C SER A 292 13.07 23.04 -0.07
N ASP A 293 11.88 23.65 -0.05
CA ASP A 293 10.87 23.40 0.96
C ASP A 293 10.22 22.03 0.81
N LEU A 294 10.11 21.53 -0.43
CA LEU A 294 9.70 20.14 -0.67
C LEU A 294 10.76 19.14 -0.25
N LEU A 295 12.04 19.48 -0.44
CA LEU A 295 13.15 18.61 -0.07
C LEU A 295 13.34 18.51 1.44
N LEU A 296 13.31 19.66 2.12
CA LEU A 296 13.50 19.77 3.57
C LEU A 296 12.23 19.43 4.37
N GLY A 297 11.05 19.54 3.75
CA GLY A 297 9.78 19.11 4.32
C GLY A 297 9.03 20.17 5.10
N THR A 298 9.32 21.43 4.82
CA THR A 298 8.62 22.60 5.31
C THR A 298 7.28 22.79 4.60
N ARG A 299 6.40 21.80 4.70
CA ARG A 299 5.09 21.83 4.04
C ARG A 299 4.04 21.05 4.84
N PRO A 300 2.75 21.41 4.72
CA PRO A 300 1.67 20.64 5.32
C PRO A 300 1.52 19.29 4.63
N GLY A 301 1.33 18.22 5.39
CA GLY A 301 1.21 16.85 4.87
C GLY A 301 1.14 15.79 5.97
N GLY A 302 1.19 14.51 5.57
CA GLY A 302 1.39 13.40 6.50
C GLY A 302 2.75 13.49 7.20
N ILE A 303 2.85 12.98 8.44
CA ILE A 303 4.08 13.04 9.25
C ILE A 303 5.29 12.50 8.47
N GLY A 304 5.09 11.42 7.70
CA GLY A 304 6.13 10.76 6.91
C GLY A 304 6.27 11.23 5.47
N GLU A 305 5.51 12.24 5.03
CA GLU A 305 5.57 12.75 3.65
C GLU A 305 6.41 14.02 3.52
N THR A 306 6.73 14.66 4.65
CA THR A 306 7.30 16.01 4.66
C THR A 306 8.68 16.04 4.04
N CYS A 307 9.66 15.35 4.63
CA CYS A 307 11.07 15.49 4.26
C CYS A 307 11.49 14.46 3.20
N ALA A 308 11.47 14.85 1.92
CA ALA A 308 11.85 13.98 0.82
C ALA A 308 13.29 13.44 0.95
N VAL A 309 14.23 14.27 1.42
CA VAL A 309 15.64 13.87 1.58
C VAL A 309 15.78 12.73 2.57
N VAL A 310 15.12 12.83 3.73
CA VAL A 310 15.19 11.79 4.77
C VAL A 310 14.50 10.51 4.30
N ILE A 311 13.37 10.60 3.59
CA ILE A 311 12.68 9.43 3.04
C ILE A 311 13.58 8.71 2.02
N ILE A 312 14.21 9.44 1.10
CA ILE A 312 15.10 8.87 0.10
C ILE A 312 16.32 8.24 0.77
N ALA A 313 16.96 8.92 1.72
CA ALA A 313 18.11 8.39 2.45
C ALA A 313 17.77 7.10 3.22
N ALA A 314 16.63 7.07 3.91
CA ALA A 314 16.17 5.90 4.64
C ALA A 314 15.76 4.75 3.71
N GLY A 315 15.16 5.07 2.56
CA GLY A 315 14.84 4.10 1.51
C GLY A 315 16.09 3.49 0.86
N LEU A 316 17.08 4.33 0.52
CA LEU A 316 18.37 3.89 -0.01
C LEU A 316 19.14 3.03 1.00
N TYR A 317 19.03 3.33 2.29
CA TYR A 317 19.59 2.48 3.35
C TYR A 317 18.98 1.07 3.34
N LEU A 318 17.65 0.94 3.17
CA LEU A 318 16.99 -0.37 3.06
C LEU A 318 17.40 -1.13 1.79
N VAL A 319 17.61 -0.40 0.69
CA VAL A 319 18.15 -0.95 -0.56
C VAL A 319 19.58 -1.45 -0.38
N TYR A 320 20.45 -0.66 0.25
CA TYR A 320 21.84 -1.02 0.54
C TYR A 320 21.92 -2.28 1.41
N ARG A 321 21.02 -2.42 2.39
CA ARG A 321 20.92 -3.61 3.25
C ARG A 321 20.29 -4.83 2.56
N ASN A 322 19.91 -4.73 1.28
CA ASN A 322 19.22 -5.77 0.51
C ASN A 322 17.89 -6.28 1.11
N TYR A 323 17.27 -5.50 2.00
CA TYR A 323 15.91 -5.80 2.49
C TYR A 323 14.83 -5.37 1.51
N VAL A 324 15.14 -4.36 0.68
CA VAL A 324 14.28 -3.86 -0.39
C VAL A 324 15.04 -3.93 -1.71
N LYS A 325 14.42 -4.52 -2.73
CA LYS A 325 14.95 -4.51 -4.10
C LYS A 325 14.73 -3.14 -4.73
N TRP A 326 15.77 -2.52 -5.28
CA TRP A 326 15.70 -1.17 -5.86
C TRP A 326 14.78 -1.06 -7.08
N GLN A 327 14.53 -2.18 -7.77
CA GLN A 327 13.71 -2.22 -8.98
C GLN A 327 12.27 -1.78 -8.73
N LEU A 328 11.69 -2.14 -7.58
CA LEU A 328 10.32 -1.79 -7.23
C LEU A 328 10.12 -0.28 -7.02
N PRO A 329 10.84 0.40 -6.09
CA PRO A 329 10.69 1.84 -5.88
C PRO A 329 11.07 2.64 -7.13
N PHE A 330 12.09 2.20 -7.87
CA PHE A 330 12.46 2.84 -9.13
C PHE A 330 11.35 2.73 -10.19
N ALA A 331 10.81 1.54 -10.42
CA ALA A 331 9.72 1.32 -11.37
C ALA A 331 8.47 2.12 -11.00
N PHE A 332 8.14 2.22 -9.72
CA PHE A 332 7.06 3.06 -9.20
C PHE A 332 7.28 4.53 -9.58
N LEU A 333 8.40 5.11 -9.16
CA LEU A 333 8.64 6.54 -9.34
C LEU A 333 8.81 6.90 -10.82
N ALA A 334 9.49 6.06 -11.60
CA ALA A 334 9.68 6.26 -13.03
C ALA A 334 8.35 6.22 -13.80
N SER A 335 7.49 5.23 -13.54
CA SER A 335 6.20 5.15 -14.24
C SER A 335 5.28 6.32 -13.89
N ALA A 336 5.29 6.74 -12.62
CA ALA A 336 4.57 7.94 -12.20
C ALA A 336 5.09 9.22 -12.86
N ALA A 337 6.41 9.37 -12.99
CA ALA A 337 7.04 10.50 -13.66
C ALA A 337 6.63 10.58 -15.13
N ILE A 338 6.63 9.43 -15.82
CA ILE A 338 6.21 9.32 -17.22
C ILE A 338 4.74 9.74 -17.38
N VAL A 339 3.85 9.26 -16.49
CA VAL A 339 2.45 9.68 -16.53
C VAL A 339 2.32 11.18 -16.28
N ALA A 340 3.02 11.75 -15.31
CA ALA A 340 2.98 13.20 -15.09
C ALA A 340 3.50 14.00 -16.31
N ALA A 341 4.53 13.49 -16.98
CA ALA A 341 5.14 14.15 -18.13
C ALA A 341 4.24 14.16 -19.38
N VAL A 342 3.43 13.11 -19.57
CA VAL A 342 2.65 12.89 -20.80
C VAL A 342 1.17 13.24 -20.64
N ALA A 343 0.60 13.03 -19.46
CA ALA A 343 -0.83 13.15 -19.22
C ALA A 343 -1.35 14.58 -19.46
N PRO A 344 -2.47 14.76 -20.18
CA PRO A 344 -2.96 16.09 -20.56
C PRO A 344 -3.47 16.90 -19.37
N VAL A 345 -3.16 18.20 -19.38
CA VAL A 345 -3.49 19.18 -18.34
C VAL A 345 -4.37 20.29 -18.91
N ARG A 346 -5.26 20.88 -18.10
CA ARG A 346 -6.17 21.96 -18.50
C ARG A 346 -5.60 23.30 -18.05
N LEU A 347 -5.37 24.20 -19.00
CA LEU A 347 -4.93 25.58 -18.76
C LEU A 347 -6.01 26.57 -19.23
N ALA A 348 -5.99 27.79 -18.67
CA ALA A 348 -6.90 28.86 -19.04
C ALA A 348 -6.33 29.64 -20.23
N GLY A 349 -6.92 29.46 -21.41
CA GLY A 349 -6.56 30.16 -22.64
C GLY A 349 -7.09 31.60 -22.70
N PRO A 350 -6.81 32.33 -23.80
CA PRO A 350 -7.34 33.66 -24.03
C PRO A 350 -8.87 33.64 -23.93
N ASN A 351 -9.45 34.56 -23.16
CA ASN A 351 -10.89 34.66 -22.88
C ASN A 351 -11.49 33.53 -22.00
N ASN A 352 -10.70 32.93 -21.09
CA ASN A 352 -11.16 31.92 -20.13
C ASN A 352 -11.67 30.63 -20.81
N THR A 353 -11.19 30.37 -22.03
CA THR A 353 -11.35 29.11 -22.75
C THR A 353 -10.50 28.01 -22.08
N ILE A 354 -10.93 26.75 -22.18
CA ILE A 354 -10.20 25.62 -21.62
C ILE A 354 -9.30 25.06 -22.71
N GLU A 355 -7.99 25.19 -22.53
CA GLU A 355 -6.99 24.61 -23.42
C GLU A 355 -6.44 23.32 -22.82
N TRP A 356 -6.43 22.25 -23.62
CA TRP A 356 -5.83 20.98 -23.24
C TRP A 356 -4.40 20.92 -23.74
N VAL A 357 -3.46 20.98 -22.81
CA VAL A 357 -2.04 20.85 -23.09
C VAL A 357 -1.64 19.40 -22.95
N TRP A 358 -1.35 18.77 -24.08
CA TRP A 358 -0.78 17.43 -24.16
C TRP A 358 0.73 17.51 -23.95
N ILE A 359 1.28 16.54 -23.24
CA ILE A 359 2.72 16.46 -22.91
C ILE A 359 3.20 17.76 -22.22
N PRO A 360 2.76 18.01 -20.97
CA PRO A 360 3.21 19.16 -20.18
C PRO A 360 4.74 19.33 -20.15
N LEU A 361 5.49 18.22 -20.24
CA LEU A 361 6.95 18.22 -20.25
C LEU A 361 7.57 19.09 -21.35
N LEU A 362 6.92 19.17 -22.52
CA LEU A 362 7.46 19.86 -23.71
C LEU A 362 6.75 21.19 -24.02
N SER A 363 5.64 21.47 -23.34
CA SER A 363 4.73 22.57 -23.69
C SER A 363 5.31 23.98 -23.53
N GLU A 364 6.04 24.24 -22.45
CA GLU A 364 6.61 25.55 -22.10
C GLU A 364 8.15 25.50 -21.94
N GLY A 365 8.78 24.43 -22.44
CA GLY A 365 10.21 24.15 -22.28
C GLY A 365 10.49 23.02 -21.29
N LEU A 366 11.61 22.33 -21.52
CA LEU A 366 12.01 21.16 -20.74
C LEU A 366 12.19 21.48 -19.27
N ASP A 367 12.78 22.62 -18.93
CA ASP A 367 13.04 23.02 -17.54
C ASP A 367 11.75 23.18 -16.72
N VAL A 368 10.74 23.78 -17.34
CA VAL A 368 9.40 24.00 -16.76
C VAL A 368 8.69 22.65 -16.58
N GLY A 369 8.75 21.81 -17.61
CA GLY A 369 8.19 20.47 -17.60
C GLY A 369 8.81 19.57 -16.53
N PHE A 370 10.14 19.56 -16.42
CA PHE A 370 10.85 18.82 -15.37
C PHE A 370 10.49 19.32 -13.98
N THR A 371 10.39 20.64 -13.81
CA THR A 371 9.97 21.25 -12.55
C THR A 371 8.56 20.79 -12.16
N TYR A 372 7.62 20.80 -13.10
CA TYR A 372 6.26 20.28 -12.88
C TYR A 372 6.25 18.80 -12.44
N VAL A 373 6.99 17.94 -13.14
CA VAL A 373 7.08 16.51 -12.81
C VAL A 373 7.70 16.32 -11.42
N ASN A 374 8.75 17.06 -11.10
CA ASN A 374 9.39 17.01 -9.78
C ASN A 374 8.44 17.44 -8.67
N TYR A 375 7.65 18.51 -8.87
CA TYR A 375 6.60 18.86 -7.92
C TYR A 375 5.59 17.73 -7.79
N GLN A 376 5.18 17.05 -8.86
CA GLN A 376 4.27 15.92 -8.75
C GLN A 376 4.89 14.72 -8.01
N LEU A 377 6.18 14.45 -8.12
CA LEU A 377 6.80 13.32 -7.42
C LEU A 377 7.11 13.63 -5.95
N LEU A 378 7.69 14.80 -5.69
CA LEU A 378 8.11 15.23 -4.35
C LEU A 378 6.91 15.68 -3.50
N SER A 379 5.83 16.13 -4.13
CA SER A 379 4.65 16.57 -3.42
C SER A 379 3.75 15.40 -3.03
N GLY A 380 3.92 14.92 -1.80
CA GLY A 380 2.95 14.11 -1.05
C GLY A 380 3.43 12.67 -0.78
N ALA A 381 2.47 11.76 -0.70
CA ALA A 381 2.66 10.35 -0.35
C ALA A 381 3.57 9.51 -1.27
N MET A 382 4.01 10.00 -2.44
CA MET A 382 4.60 9.16 -3.47
C MET A 382 5.94 8.52 -3.06
N LEU A 383 6.85 9.30 -2.47
CA LEU A 383 8.13 8.79 -2.00
C LEU A 383 7.97 7.80 -0.85
N LEU A 384 7.15 8.15 0.14
CA LEU A 384 6.85 7.27 1.27
C LEU A 384 6.20 5.97 0.77
N ALA A 385 5.26 6.08 -0.18
CA ALA A 385 4.60 4.94 -0.79
C ALA A 385 5.58 4.02 -1.51
N ALA A 386 6.47 4.57 -2.33
CA ALA A 386 7.42 3.81 -3.12
C ALA A 386 8.46 3.08 -2.26
N PHE A 387 9.02 3.71 -1.22
CA PHE A 387 10.13 3.13 -0.44
C PHE A 387 9.72 2.29 0.76
N PHE A 388 8.59 2.59 1.41
CA PHE A 388 8.22 1.95 2.68
C PHE A 388 6.93 1.14 2.62
N LEU A 389 5.99 1.53 1.75
CA LEU A 389 4.65 0.93 1.75
C LEU A 389 4.53 -0.16 0.67
N ALA A 390 4.86 0.18 -0.58
CA ALA A 390 4.84 -0.75 -1.70
C ALA A 390 5.88 -1.89 -1.60
N THR A 391 6.91 -1.69 -0.77
CA THR A 391 8.05 -2.61 -0.56
C THR A 391 7.86 -3.53 0.63
N GLU A 392 6.68 -3.53 1.27
CA GLU A 392 6.38 -4.43 2.36
C GLU A 392 6.42 -5.89 1.88
N MET A 393 7.34 -6.66 2.45
CA MET A 393 7.74 -8.00 2.01
C MET A 393 6.62 -9.04 1.90
N THR A 394 5.50 -8.84 2.58
CA THR A 394 4.37 -9.79 2.62
C THR A 394 3.29 -9.45 1.60
N SER A 395 3.20 -8.21 1.12
CA SER A 395 2.13 -7.77 0.19
C SER A 395 2.62 -7.53 -1.23
N CYS A 396 3.93 -7.44 -1.47
CA CYS A 396 4.51 -7.30 -2.80
C CYS A 396 4.84 -8.67 -3.44
N PRO A 397 4.90 -8.76 -4.79
CA PRO A 397 5.30 -9.99 -5.48
C PRO A 397 6.69 -10.49 -5.09
N VAL A 398 6.90 -11.80 -5.15
CA VAL A 398 8.16 -12.43 -4.70
C VAL A 398 9.28 -12.27 -5.75
N THR A 399 8.92 -12.33 -7.03
CA THR A 399 9.89 -12.30 -8.14
C THR A 399 10.30 -10.88 -8.52
N THR A 400 11.55 -10.68 -8.97
CA THR A 400 12.03 -9.34 -9.38
C THR A 400 11.25 -8.79 -10.58
N GLY A 401 10.89 -9.65 -11.55
CA GLY A 401 10.06 -9.25 -12.69
C GLY A 401 8.63 -8.87 -12.28
N GLY A 402 8.01 -9.65 -11.39
CA GLY A 402 6.70 -9.33 -10.83
C GLY A 402 6.71 -8.01 -10.05
N GLN A 403 7.78 -7.73 -9.30
CA GLN A 403 7.96 -6.47 -8.57
C GLN A 403 8.05 -5.25 -9.49
N VAL A 404 8.67 -5.38 -10.67
CA VAL A 404 8.71 -4.28 -11.66
C VAL A 404 7.30 -4.00 -12.19
N ILE A 405 6.53 -5.03 -12.57
CA ILE A 405 5.16 -4.88 -13.05
C ILE A 405 4.27 -4.24 -11.98
N PHE A 406 4.42 -4.72 -10.74
CA PHE A 406 3.73 -4.17 -9.58
C PHE A 406 4.09 -2.70 -9.34
N GLY A 407 5.38 -2.36 -9.39
CA GLY A 407 5.87 -0.98 -9.27
C GLY A 407 5.31 -0.08 -10.37
N VAL A 408 5.39 -0.51 -11.64
CA VAL A 408 4.82 0.22 -12.78
C VAL A 408 3.33 0.47 -12.57
N GLY A 409 2.56 -0.55 -12.22
CA GLY A 409 1.12 -0.45 -11.95
C GLY A 409 0.81 0.52 -10.80
N CYS A 410 1.57 0.44 -9.71
CA CYS A 410 1.43 1.35 -8.58
C CYS A 410 1.65 2.81 -9.01
N GLY A 411 2.74 3.10 -9.73
CA GLY A 411 3.08 4.47 -10.14
C GLY A 411 2.10 5.06 -11.16
N VAL A 412 1.65 4.27 -12.14
CA VAL A 412 0.67 4.69 -13.14
C VAL A 412 -0.66 5.00 -12.48
N VAL A 413 -1.20 4.07 -11.69
CA VAL A 413 -2.49 4.27 -11.01
C VAL A 413 -2.39 5.41 -10.01
N ALA A 414 -1.30 5.51 -9.23
CA ALA A 414 -1.09 6.60 -8.27
C ALA A 414 -1.14 7.97 -8.95
N MET A 415 -0.44 8.14 -10.07
CA MET A 415 -0.39 9.43 -10.77
C MET A 415 -1.72 9.75 -11.45
N LEU A 416 -2.39 8.78 -12.08
CA LEU A 416 -3.71 8.99 -12.67
C LEU A 416 -4.77 9.37 -11.62
N LEU A 417 -4.79 8.67 -10.49
CA LEU A 417 -5.68 9.01 -9.37
C LEU A 417 -5.38 10.40 -8.81
N LYS A 418 -4.10 10.80 -8.79
CA LYS A 418 -3.67 12.11 -8.30
C LYS A 418 -4.10 13.24 -9.23
N LEU A 419 -3.92 13.06 -10.54
CA LEU A 419 -4.23 14.05 -11.56
C LEU A 419 -5.75 14.16 -11.78
N TYR A 420 -6.44 13.05 -12.07
CA TYR A 420 -7.79 13.13 -12.60
C TYR A 420 -8.90 12.92 -11.57
N LEU A 421 -8.63 12.22 -10.47
CA LEU A 421 -9.63 11.93 -9.45
C LEU A 421 -9.45 12.80 -8.21
N ASN A 422 -10.56 13.20 -7.59
CA ASN A 422 -10.56 13.90 -6.32
C ASN A 422 -10.48 12.90 -5.15
N THR A 423 -9.42 12.07 -5.14
CA THR A 423 -9.20 11.09 -4.07
C THR A 423 -8.36 11.68 -2.93
N PRO A 424 -8.68 11.36 -1.66
CA PRO A 424 -7.94 11.90 -0.51
C PRO A 424 -6.53 11.33 -0.38
N ILE A 425 -6.25 10.13 -0.92
CA ILE A 425 -4.98 9.39 -0.78
C ILE A 425 -4.62 8.58 -2.04
N PRO A 426 -4.29 9.23 -3.18
CA PRO A 426 -4.14 8.56 -4.46
C PRO A 426 -3.02 7.50 -4.48
N ALA A 427 -1.84 7.81 -3.91
CA ALA A 427 -0.71 6.88 -3.92
C ALA A 427 -0.96 5.63 -3.07
N TYR A 428 -1.59 5.80 -1.90
CA TYR A 428 -1.90 4.68 -1.01
C TYR A 428 -2.99 3.77 -1.59
N LEU A 429 -4.00 4.36 -2.26
CA LEU A 429 -5.02 3.60 -2.98
C LEU A 429 -4.43 2.78 -4.12
N ALA A 430 -3.45 3.32 -4.85
CA ALA A 430 -2.78 2.57 -5.90
C ALA A 430 -2.03 1.35 -5.36
N VAL A 431 -1.32 1.49 -4.22
CA VAL A 431 -0.65 0.37 -3.56
C VAL A 431 -1.67 -0.68 -3.09
N LEU A 432 -2.76 -0.28 -2.44
CA LEU A 432 -3.83 -1.21 -2.03
C LEU A 432 -4.47 -1.91 -3.23
N GLY A 433 -4.72 -1.18 -4.32
CA GLY A 433 -5.24 -1.74 -5.56
C GLY A 433 -4.31 -2.80 -6.13
N MET A 434 -3.02 -2.49 -6.26
CA MET A 434 -2.02 -3.40 -6.81
C MET A 434 -1.74 -4.60 -5.90
N ASN A 435 -1.80 -4.44 -4.58
CA ASN A 435 -1.69 -5.54 -3.62
C ASN A 435 -2.71 -6.65 -3.90
N THR A 436 -3.92 -6.28 -4.32
CA THR A 436 -4.98 -7.23 -4.74
C THR A 436 -4.56 -8.08 -5.93
N PHE A 437 -3.73 -7.52 -6.83
CA PHE A 437 -3.23 -8.20 -8.02
C PHE A 437 -1.92 -8.95 -7.79
N THR A 438 -1.29 -8.83 -6.61
CA THR A 438 -0.03 -9.53 -6.28
C THR A 438 -0.11 -11.04 -6.53
N PRO A 439 -1.14 -11.78 -6.06
CA PRO A 439 -1.23 -13.23 -6.31
C PRO A 439 -1.31 -13.58 -7.79
N THR A 440 -2.00 -12.75 -8.58
CA THR A 440 -2.14 -12.92 -10.03
C THR A 440 -0.82 -12.66 -10.74
N ILE A 441 -0.09 -11.60 -10.35
CA ILE A 441 1.24 -11.29 -10.89
C ILE A 441 2.21 -12.43 -10.58
N ASP A 442 2.22 -12.94 -9.35
CA ASP A 442 3.07 -14.07 -8.98
C ASP A 442 2.67 -15.36 -9.69
N ALA A 443 1.38 -15.59 -9.97
CA ALA A 443 0.91 -16.75 -10.75
C ALA A 443 1.37 -16.69 -12.22
N ILE A 444 1.34 -15.51 -12.83
CA ILE A 444 1.78 -15.30 -14.22
C ILE A 444 3.31 -15.38 -14.32
N TRP A 445 4.02 -14.84 -13.32
CA TRP A 445 5.48 -14.66 -13.35
C TRP A 445 6.23 -15.71 -12.52
N ARG A 446 5.71 -16.95 -12.42
CA ARG A 446 6.41 -18.04 -11.72
C ARG A 446 7.69 -18.43 -12.46
N PRO A 447 8.85 -18.49 -11.78
CA PRO A 447 10.08 -18.99 -12.39
C PRO A 447 9.87 -20.43 -12.84
N ARG A 448 10.37 -20.76 -14.04
CA ARG A 448 10.24 -22.11 -14.60
C ARG A 448 11.04 -23.10 -13.74
N VAL A 449 10.43 -24.24 -13.44
CA VAL A 449 11.16 -25.36 -12.85
C VAL A 449 12.17 -25.87 -13.88
N PHE A 450 13.43 -25.99 -13.48
CA PHE A 450 14.50 -26.48 -14.34
C PHE A 450 14.12 -27.85 -14.92
N GLY A 451 14.23 -28.02 -16.25
CA GLY A 451 13.94 -29.28 -16.94
C GLY A 451 12.57 -29.40 -17.64
N GLN A 452 11.63 -28.46 -17.48
CA GLN A 452 10.38 -28.49 -18.27
C GLN A 452 10.53 -27.82 -19.65
N LYS A 453 10.23 -28.57 -20.73
CA LYS A 453 10.11 -28.03 -22.10
C LYS A 453 8.92 -27.06 -22.17
N ARG A 454 9.11 -25.91 -22.85
CA ARG A 454 8.10 -24.82 -23.01
C ARG A 454 6.74 -25.41 -23.39
N LEU A 455 5.72 -25.25 -22.55
CA LEU A 455 4.33 -25.55 -22.92
C LEU A 455 4.00 -24.76 -24.20
N ARG A 456 3.54 -25.48 -25.22
CA ARG A 456 3.26 -25.04 -26.61
C ARG A 456 2.31 -23.84 -26.75
N TRP A 457 1.65 -23.40 -25.68
CA TRP A 457 0.64 -22.33 -25.77
C TRP A 457 1.26 -20.93 -25.98
N LEU A 458 2.45 -20.67 -25.42
CA LEU A 458 3.16 -19.39 -25.63
C LEU A 458 4.06 -19.36 -26.88
N SER A 459 4.20 -20.45 -27.64
CA SER A 459 4.92 -20.43 -28.93
C SER A 459 4.06 -19.96 -30.09
N LYS A 460 2.74 -19.78 -29.90
CA LYS A 460 1.84 -19.22 -30.91
C LYS A 460 1.94 -17.70 -31.08
N PHE A 461 2.49 -16.98 -30.09
CA PHE A 461 2.63 -15.52 -30.11
C PHE A 461 4.04 -15.02 -30.49
N SER A 462 4.99 -15.93 -30.76
CA SER A 462 6.37 -15.54 -31.15
C SER A 462 6.76 -16.09 -32.53
N ARG A 463 5.83 -16.10 -33.48
CA ARG A 463 6.13 -16.25 -34.90
C ARG A 463 5.57 -15.09 -35.67
#